data_AF-A0A7S3XWP3-F1
#
_entry.id   AF-A0A7S3XWP3-F1
#
_cell.length_a   1.000
_cell.length_b   1.000
_cell.length_c   1.000
_cell.angle_alpha   90.00
_cell.angle_beta   90.00
_cell.angle_gamma   90.00
#
_symmetry.space_group_name_H-M   'P 1'
#
loop_
_entity.id
_entity.type
_entity.pdbx_description
1 polymer ?
#
loop_
_entity_poly.entity_id
_entity_poly.type
_entity_poly.pdbx_seq_one_letter_code
_entity_poly.pdbx_strand_id
1 'polypeptide(L)'
;EEYGIKPFKINDEGFASKYKAYDFIYAKYDDSPDLRPLYQLEKGGFRGSFQVGSDEELTHPFRATLRLQLTEQIIAAKKDKGGAGLKPRYMLHHNEIRAFFPLHDEEQKKGLEAKWIKARRGWLWEMPFMETRHYFGEQIGMYFQFLGHYTKWIAGPSLIGAILYIIMLAQGRTEGPESAAFAILICIWTISMLEFWKRRQARIQLHWGMRGIEKNIQDRPEFVGEQVTSPIDGRPILYFPPNLRYRTMAATQSIALTFVVLVLALVGAIFWFRFYLTNTSRHGQFAQSNAAYIGSALNGLQISL
;
A
#
# COMPACT_ATOMS: atom_id res chain seq x y z
N GLU A 1 -29.00 -41.75 4.50
CA GLU A 1 -29.61 -42.47 3.35
C GLU A 1 -31.13 -42.32 3.24
N GLU A 2 -31.76 -41.52 4.10
CA GLU A 2 -33.22 -41.38 4.25
C GLU A 2 -33.97 -40.81 3.01
N TYR A 3 -33.25 -40.28 2.02
CA TYR A 3 -33.84 -39.67 0.81
C TYR A 3 -33.42 -40.34 -0.52
N GLY A 4 -32.72 -41.49 -0.49
CA GLY A 4 -32.34 -42.22 -1.70
C GLY A 4 -31.39 -41.47 -2.67
N ILE A 5 -30.86 -40.31 -2.26
CA ILE A 5 -29.91 -39.53 -3.06
C ILE A 5 -28.54 -40.21 -2.93
N LYS A 6 -28.08 -40.82 -4.02
CA LYS A 6 -26.70 -41.34 -4.10
C LYS A 6 -25.72 -40.17 -3.96
N PRO A 7 -24.65 -40.30 -3.17
CA PRO A 7 -23.62 -39.26 -3.09
C PRO A 7 -23.03 -39.03 -4.47
N PHE A 8 -23.20 -37.82 -5.01
CA PHE A 8 -22.58 -37.42 -6.27
C PHE A 8 -21.17 -36.91 -5.97
N LYS A 9 -20.19 -37.45 -6.70
CA LYS A 9 -18.80 -37.02 -6.55
C LYS A 9 -18.67 -35.66 -7.24
N ILE A 10 -18.49 -34.60 -6.46
CA ILE A 10 -18.09 -33.30 -7.01
C ILE A 10 -16.64 -33.47 -7.47
N ASN A 11 -16.44 -33.62 -8.77
CA ASN A 11 -15.11 -33.57 -9.36
C ASN A 11 -14.70 -32.11 -9.46
N ASP A 12 -13.72 -31.69 -8.67
CA ASP A 12 -13.03 -30.41 -8.82
C ASP A 12 -12.17 -30.47 -10.11
N GLU A 13 -12.80 -30.43 -11.28
CA GLU A 13 -12.08 -30.33 -12.55
C GLU A 13 -11.49 -28.92 -12.66
N GLY A 14 -10.20 -28.81 -12.33
CA GLY A 14 -9.42 -27.56 -12.28
C GLY A 14 -9.16 -26.88 -13.63
N PHE A 15 -10.03 -27.03 -14.62
CA PHE A 15 -9.80 -26.53 -15.97
C PHE A 15 -9.79 -24.99 -16.07
N ALA A 16 -10.40 -24.28 -15.11
CA ALA A 16 -10.51 -22.82 -15.16
C ALA A 16 -9.47 -22.07 -14.30
N SER A 17 -8.87 -22.71 -13.30
CA SER A 17 -8.07 -22.01 -12.28
C SER A 17 -7.01 -22.93 -11.66
N LYS A 18 -5.82 -22.36 -11.38
CA LYS A 18 -4.74 -23.04 -10.64
C LYS A 18 -5.12 -23.31 -9.16
N TYR A 19 -6.11 -22.59 -8.64
CA TYR A 19 -6.58 -22.72 -7.25
C TYR A 19 -7.72 -23.72 -7.18
N LYS A 20 -7.74 -24.55 -6.12
CA LYS A 20 -8.86 -25.46 -5.84
C LYS A 20 -10.07 -24.66 -5.37
N ALA A 21 -11.27 -25.23 -5.50
CA ALA A 21 -12.51 -24.56 -5.10
C ALA A 21 -12.54 -24.13 -3.63
N TYR A 22 -11.85 -24.88 -2.77
CA TYR A 22 -11.80 -24.64 -1.32
C TYR A 22 -10.55 -23.87 -0.85
N ASP A 23 -9.67 -23.47 -1.77
CA ASP A 23 -8.49 -22.67 -1.43
C ASP A 23 -8.90 -21.21 -1.16
N PHE A 24 -8.30 -20.60 -0.14
CA PHE A 24 -8.49 -19.17 0.19
C PHE A 24 -9.96 -18.76 0.43
N ILE A 25 -10.75 -19.66 1.03
CA ILE A 25 -12.07 -19.33 1.57
C ILE A 25 -11.88 -18.66 2.94
N TYR A 26 -12.40 -17.44 3.08
CA TYR A 26 -12.42 -16.72 4.35
C TYR A 26 -13.84 -16.67 4.88
N ALA A 27 -14.04 -17.21 6.07
CA ALA A 27 -15.32 -17.23 6.75
C ALA A 27 -15.24 -16.51 8.10
N LYS A 28 -16.40 -16.18 8.65
CA LYS A 28 -16.49 -15.75 10.05
C LYS A 28 -15.90 -16.85 10.93
N TYR A 29 -15.18 -16.47 11.99
CA TYR A 29 -14.68 -17.43 12.96
C TYR A 29 -15.82 -18.09 13.73
N ASP A 30 -15.73 -19.41 13.90
CA ASP A 30 -16.65 -20.24 14.66
C ASP A 30 -15.81 -21.27 15.45
N ASP A 31 -16.15 -21.49 16.72
CA ASP A 31 -15.45 -22.42 17.61
C ASP A 31 -16.08 -23.82 17.64
N SER A 32 -17.02 -24.08 16.72
CA SER A 32 -17.57 -25.42 16.52
C SER A 32 -16.43 -26.43 16.23
N PRO A 33 -16.47 -27.64 16.85
CA PRO A 33 -15.39 -28.63 16.72
C PRO A 33 -15.05 -28.98 15.26
N ASP A 34 -16.07 -28.97 14.39
CA ASP A 34 -15.98 -29.34 12.98
C ASP A 34 -15.23 -28.30 12.13
N LEU A 35 -15.25 -27.03 12.54
CA LEU A 35 -14.63 -25.92 11.80
C LEU A 35 -13.23 -25.57 12.32
N ARG A 36 -12.86 -25.97 13.54
CA ARG A 36 -11.51 -25.74 14.11
C ARG A 36 -10.36 -26.15 13.19
N PRO A 37 -10.41 -27.30 12.48
CA PRO A 37 -9.35 -27.69 11.55
C PRO A 37 -9.15 -26.70 10.38
N LEU A 38 -10.20 -25.98 9.97
CA LEU A 38 -10.15 -25.03 8.86
C LEU A 38 -9.44 -23.71 9.23
N TYR A 39 -9.41 -23.36 10.52
CA TYR A 39 -8.75 -22.15 11.02
C TYR A 39 -7.29 -22.36 11.43
N GLN A 40 -6.75 -23.57 11.28
CA GLN A 40 -5.35 -23.84 11.55
C GLN A 40 -4.47 -23.02 10.59
N LEU A 41 -3.57 -22.21 11.14
CA LEU A 41 -2.64 -21.38 10.37
C LEU A 41 -1.82 -22.25 9.41
N GLU A 42 -1.63 -21.77 8.16
CA GLU A 42 -0.84 -22.46 7.12
C GLU A 42 0.49 -23.00 7.68
N LYS A 43 0.66 -24.32 7.62
CA LYS A 43 1.93 -25.01 7.90
C LYS A 43 2.96 -24.62 6.83
N GLY A 44 3.63 -23.49 7.00
CA GLY A 44 4.64 -23.00 6.06
C GLY A 44 4.94 -21.50 6.15
N GLY A 45 4.07 -20.69 6.76
CA GLY A 45 4.34 -19.30 7.10
C GLY A 45 5.10 -19.23 8.43
N PHE A 46 6.41 -19.02 8.36
CA PHE A 46 7.35 -19.03 9.49
C PHE A 46 7.22 -20.24 10.44
N ARG A 47 8.09 -21.23 10.20
CA ARG A 47 8.33 -22.40 11.06
C ARG A 47 8.91 -22.03 12.45
N GLY A 48 8.56 -20.86 13.00
CA GLY A 48 9.14 -20.28 14.21
C GLY A 48 8.42 -19.08 14.88
N SER A 49 7.16 -18.70 14.57
CA SER A 49 6.41 -17.68 15.40
C SER A 49 5.04 -18.14 15.87
N PHE A 50 4.91 -19.40 16.21
CA PHE A 50 3.86 -19.78 17.16
C PHE A 50 4.32 -21.00 17.94
N GLN A 51 5.54 -20.95 18.47
CA GLN A 51 5.68 -21.43 19.84
C GLN A 51 5.11 -20.31 20.68
N VAL A 52 3.85 -20.52 21.07
CA VAL A 52 3.30 -19.94 22.29
C VAL A 52 4.40 -20.08 23.34
N GLY A 53 4.67 -19.01 24.08
CA GLY A 53 5.52 -19.09 25.26
C GLY A 53 5.10 -20.26 26.14
N SER A 54 5.94 -20.60 27.10
CA SER A 54 5.73 -21.60 28.14
C SER A 54 4.44 -21.47 28.98
N ASP A 55 3.51 -20.59 28.60
CA ASP A 55 2.25 -20.34 29.29
C ASP A 55 1.11 -21.00 28.52
N GLU A 56 0.61 -22.07 29.12
CA GLU A 56 -0.34 -23.06 28.62
C GLU A 56 -1.76 -22.55 28.34
N GLU A 57 -2.03 -21.23 28.29
CA GLU A 57 -3.40 -20.73 28.50
C GLU A 57 -4.11 -19.97 27.36
N LEU A 58 -3.48 -19.62 26.23
CA LEU A 58 -4.24 -19.05 25.08
C LEU A 58 -3.73 -19.49 23.69
N THR A 59 -4.15 -20.67 23.23
CA THR A 59 -3.96 -21.16 21.85
C THR A 59 -5.08 -20.66 20.92
N HIS A 60 -5.13 -19.35 20.63
CA HIS A 60 -6.06 -18.81 19.63
C HIS A 60 -5.46 -18.83 18.21
N PRO A 61 -6.26 -19.02 17.14
CA PRO A 61 -5.76 -19.08 15.75
C PRO A 61 -5.41 -17.71 15.15
N PHE A 62 -5.67 -16.62 15.88
CA PHE A 62 -5.53 -15.26 15.38
C PHE A 62 -4.11 -14.70 15.51
N ARG A 63 -3.70 -13.97 14.46
CA ARG A 63 -2.45 -13.19 14.45
C ARG A 63 -2.56 -12.00 15.40
N ALA A 64 -1.41 -11.49 15.87
CA ALA A 64 -1.35 -10.31 16.75
C ALA A 64 -2.08 -9.09 16.14
N THR A 65 -1.89 -8.84 14.85
CA THR A 65 -2.56 -7.76 14.11
C THR A 65 -4.07 -7.89 14.08
N LEU A 66 -4.59 -9.10 13.83
CA LEU A 66 -6.02 -9.37 13.83
C LEU A 66 -6.61 -9.22 15.25
N ARG A 67 -5.85 -9.60 16.28
CA ARG A 67 -6.25 -9.35 17.68
C ARG A 67 -6.37 -7.87 17.96
N LEU A 68 -5.39 -7.06 17.57
CA LEU A 68 -5.43 -5.61 17.73
C LEU A 68 -6.65 -5.00 17.03
N GLN A 69 -6.95 -5.45 15.80
CA GLN A 69 -8.14 -5.02 15.07
C GLN A 69 -9.44 -5.42 15.78
N LEU A 70 -9.53 -6.65 16.28
CA LEU A 70 -10.69 -7.12 17.05
C LEU A 70 -10.84 -6.35 18.36
N THR A 71 -9.75 -6.08 19.08
CA THR A 71 -9.77 -5.26 20.30
C THR A 71 -10.25 -3.83 20.00
N GLU A 72 -9.75 -3.20 18.92
CA GLU A 72 -10.25 -1.89 18.48
C GLU A 72 -11.76 -1.94 18.16
N GLN A 73 -12.22 -2.99 17.47
CA GLN A 73 -13.64 -3.18 17.17
C GLN A 73 -14.49 -3.39 18.41
N ILE A 74 -14.01 -4.13 19.43
CA ILE A 74 -14.72 -4.34 20.70
C ILE A 74 -14.83 -3.03 21.48
N ILE A 75 -13.77 -2.23 21.51
CA ILE A 75 -13.78 -0.90 22.14
C ILE A 75 -14.81 0.01 21.43
N ALA A 76 -14.81 0.00 20.10
CA ALA A 76 -15.69 0.83 19.27
C ALA A 76 -17.16 0.36 19.19
N ALA A 77 -17.41 -0.94 19.34
CA ALA A 77 -18.74 -1.52 19.24
C ALA A 77 -19.66 -0.97 20.33
N LYS A 78 -20.94 -0.77 20.00
CA LYS A 78 -21.94 -0.28 20.94
C LYS A 78 -22.19 -1.30 22.07
N LYS A 79 -22.65 -0.80 23.23
CA LYS A 79 -22.91 -1.60 24.44
C LYS A 79 -24.01 -2.65 24.26
N ASP A 80 -25.00 -2.38 23.42
CA ASP A 80 -26.06 -3.31 23.02
C ASP A 80 -25.53 -4.60 22.36
N LYS A 81 -24.35 -4.51 21.71
CA LYS A 81 -23.67 -5.64 21.06
C LYS A 81 -22.51 -6.21 21.89
N GLY A 82 -22.40 -5.82 23.17
CA GLY A 82 -21.32 -6.27 24.05
C GLY A 82 -19.98 -5.53 23.90
N GLY A 83 -19.96 -4.38 23.22
CA GLY A 83 -18.77 -3.52 23.13
C GLY A 83 -18.74 -2.40 24.19
N ALA A 84 -17.67 -1.59 24.20
CA ALA A 84 -17.52 -0.51 25.17
C ALA A 84 -18.26 0.80 24.77
N GLY A 85 -18.59 0.97 23.49
CA GLY A 85 -19.23 2.16 22.93
C GLY A 85 -18.29 3.37 22.83
N LEU A 86 -16.99 3.16 23.00
CA LEU A 86 -15.98 4.21 22.97
C LEU A 86 -15.36 4.23 21.58
N LYS A 87 -15.48 5.33 20.84
CA LYS A 87 -14.88 5.46 19.50
C LYS A 87 -13.53 6.18 19.62
N PRO A 88 -12.38 5.50 19.76
CA PRO A 88 -11.14 6.17 20.16
C PRO A 88 -10.67 7.19 19.13
N ARG A 89 -10.86 6.89 17.83
CA ARG A 89 -10.52 7.83 16.76
C ARG A 89 -11.37 9.11 16.78
N TYR A 90 -12.64 9.02 17.17
CA TYR A 90 -13.49 10.18 17.36
C TYR A 90 -13.05 11.00 18.58
N MET A 91 -12.77 10.34 19.69
CA MET A 91 -12.27 10.98 20.92
C MET A 91 -10.92 11.68 20.70
N LEU A 92 -10.04 11.08 19.89
CA LEU A 92 -8.75 11.66 19.50
C LEU A 92 -8.94 12.95 18.70
N HIS A 93 -9.87 12.94 17.73
CA HIS A 93 -10.20 14.14 16.94
C HIS A 93 -10.79 15.27 17.80
N HIS A 94 -11.56 14.94 18.84
CA HIS A 94 -12.14 15.92 19.76
C HIS A 94 -11.21 16.31 20.92
N ASN A 95 -9.93 15.91 20.86
CA ASN A 95 -8.92 16.15 21.91
C ASN A 95 -9.33 15.64 23.31
N GLU A 96 -10.20 14.63 23.39
CA GLU A 96 -10.59 13.97 24.64
C GLU A 96 -9.52 12.99 25.12
N ILE A 97 -8.77 12.39 24.19
CA ILE A 97 -7.63 11.51 24.46
C ILE A 97 -6.38 12.03 23.75
N ARG A 98 -5.21 11.83 24.34
CA ARG A 98 -3.94 12.32 23.80
C ARG A 98 -3.41 11.47 22.64
N ALA A 99 -3.51 10.14 22.75
CA ALA A 99 -2.99 9.21 21.77
C ALA A 99 -3.67 7.85 21.92
N PHE A 100 -3.79 7.13 20.80
CA PHE A 100 -4.30 5.76 20.75
C PHE A 100 -3.48 4.97 19.74
N PHE A 101 -2.62 4.07 20.21
CA PHE A 101 -1.75 3.25 19.38
C PHE A 101 -1.43 1.91 20.06
N PRO A 102 -1.22 0.83 19.30
CA PRO A 102 -0.81 -0.46 19.85
C PRO A 102 0.66 -0.42 20.30
N LEU A 103 0.98 -1.16 21.36
CA LEU A 103 2.37 -1.36 21.79
C LEU A 103 3.08 -2.38 20.90
N HIS A 104 4.37 -2.18 20.66
CA HIS A 104 5.20 -3.13 19.93
C HIS A 104 5.56 -4.33 20.79
N ASP A 105 5.48 -5.52 20.21
CA ASP A 105 6.17 -6.71 20.71
C ASP A 105 7.64 -6.65 20.26
N GLU A 106 8.54 -6.39 21.21
CA GLU A 106 9.98 -6.24 20.96
C GLU A 106 10.66 -7.56 20.55
N GLU A 107 10.15 -8.72 20.97
CA GLU A 107 10.72 -10.02 20.59
C GLU A 107 10.44 -10.31 19.12
N GLN A 108 9.17 -10.18 18.72
CA GLN A 108 8.76 -10.35 17.32
C GLN A 108 9.46 -9.35 16.40
N LYS A 109 9.60 -8.09 16.85
CA LYS A 109 10.29 -7.04 16.12
C LYS A 109 11.76 -7.37 15.89
N LYS A 110 12.51 -7.79 16.92
CA LYS A 110 13.91 -8.22 16.78
C LYS A 110 14.05 -9.40 15.83
N GLY A 111 13.13 -10.38 15.92
CA GLY A 111 13.09 -11.51 15.00
C GLY A 111 12.86 -11.09 13.53
N LEU A 112 11.96 -10.13 13.31
CA LEU A 112 11.69 -9.55 11.99
C LEU A 112 12.91 -8.76 11.47
N GLU A 113 13.52 -7.91 12.31
CA GLU A 113 14.72 -7.15 11.96
C GLU A 113 15.88 -8.05 11.56
N ALA A 114 16.14 -9.13 12.32
CA ALA A 114 17.18 -10.10 11.99
C ALA A 114 16.95 -10.75 10.62
N LYS A 115 15.71 -11.08 10.27
CA LYS A 115 15.36 -11.60 8.94
C LYS A 115 15.55 -10.58 7.85
N TRP A 116 15.18 -9.32 8.07
CA TRP A 116 15.41 -8.24 7.12
C TRP A 116 16.90 -8.01 6.86
N ILE A 117 17.73 -8.04 7.91
CA ILE A 117 19.20 -7.93 7.79
C ILE A 117 19.78 -9.15 7.07
N LYS A 118 19.26 -10.35 7.33
CA LYS A 118 19.68 -11.57 6.61
C LYS A 118 19.28 -11.51 5.13
N ALA A 119 18.05 -11.10 4.83
CA ALA A 119 17.55 -10.91 3.47
C ALA A 119 18.38 -9.88 2.71
N ARG A 120 18.81 -8.79 3.37
CA ARG A 120 19.74 -7.81 2.82
C ARG A 120 21.11 -8.40 2.43
N ARG A 121 21.58 -9.42 3.16
CA ARG A 121 22.84 -10.13 2.84
C ARG A 121 22.66 -11.21 1.76
N GLY A 122 21.43 -11.65 1.53
CA GLY A 122 21.09 -12.59 0.47
C GLY A 122 20.72 -11.90 -0.84
N TRP A 123 19.94 -12.60 -1.67
CA TRP A 123 19.39 -12.05 -2.91
C TRP A 123 18.43 -10.89 -2.54
N LEU A 124 18.72 -9.67 -3.01
CA LEU A 124 17.99 -8.40 -2.74
C LEU A 124 16.46 -8.44 -2.95
N TRP A 125 16.00 -9.52 -3.56
CA TRP A 125 14.69 -9.72 -4.13
C TRP A 125 13.78 -10.63 -3.26
N GLU A 126 14.34 -11.27 -2.22
CA GLU A 126 13.62 -12.12 -1.26
C GLU A 126 13.39 -11.38 0.07
N MET A 127 12.60 -10.32 0.03
CA MET A 127 12.20 -9.63 1.27
C MET A 127 11.18 -10.50 2.03
N PRO A 128 11.19 -10.51 3.37
CA PRO A 128 10.26 -11.28 4.20
C PRO A 128 8.86 -10.60 4.24
N PHE A 129 8.15 -10.64 3.12
CA PHE A 129 6.86 -9.95 2.95
C PHE A 129 5.76 -10.53 3.84
N MET A 130 5.75 -11.85 4.02
CA MET A 130 4.71 -12.51 4.82
C MET A 130 4.86 -12.15 6.29
N GLU A 131 6.08 -12.14 6.82
CA GLU A 131 6.30 -11.78 8.23
C GLU A 131 6.08 -10.30 8.50
N THR A 132 6.41 -9.45 7.54
CA THR A 132 6.07 -8.03 7.59
C THR A 132 4.56 -7.84 7.64
N ARG A 133 3.79 -8.59 6.83
CA ARG A 133 2.32 -8.63 6.92
C ARG A 133 1.84 -9.13 8.28
N HIS A 134 2.41 -10.21 8.81
CA HIS A 134 1.95 -10.77 10.08
C HIS A 134 2.10 -9.78 11.24
N TYR A 135 3.19 -9.00 11.25
CA TYR A 135 3.50 -8.03 12.30
C TYR A 135 2.82 -6.67 12.11
N PHE A 136 2.84 -6.09 10.91
CA PHE A 136 2.32 -4.75 10.64
C PHE A 136 0.91 -4.72 10.04
N GLY A 137 0.41 -5.87 9.57
CA GLY A 137 -0.88 -6.01 8.93
C GLY A 137 -0.80 -5.96 7.40
N GLU A 138 -1.96 -6.17 6.79
CA GLU A 138 -2.10 -6.34 5.35
C GLU A 138 -1.75 -5.09 4.55
N GLN A 139 -2.12 -3.90 5.01
CA GLN A 139 -1.87 -2.65 4.28
C GLN A 139 -0.37 -2.39 4.11
N ILE A 140 0.39 -2.49 5.20
CA ILE A 140 1.85 -2.32 5.20
C ILE A 140 2.50 -3.49 4.44
N GLY A 141 2.01 -4.72 4.63
CA GLY A 141 2.46 -5.87 3.83
C GLY A 141 2.30 -5.66 2.32
N MET A 142 1.20 -5.04 1.90
CA MET A 142 0.90 -4.74 0.49
C MET A 142 1.88 -3.71 -0.08
N TYR A 143 2.22 -2.68 0.71
CA TYR A 143 3.24 -1.70 0.36
C TYR A 143 4.60 -2.37 0.11
N PHE A 144 5.07 -3.22 1.02
CA PHE A 144 6.35 -3.91 0.83
C PHE A 144 6.33 -4.91 -0.33
N GLN A 145 5.19 -5.55 -0.61
CA GLN A 145 5.02 -6.37 -1.82
C GLN A 145 5.12 -5.51 -3.10
N PHE A 146 4.53 -4.32 -3.11
CA PHE A 146 4.64 -3.39 -4.24
C PHE A 146 6.07 -2.92 -4.44
N LEU A 147 6.73 -2.52 -3.35
CA LEU A 147 8.11 -2.08 -3.36
C LEU A 147 9.02 -3.17 -3.95
N GLY A 148 8.89 -4.41 -3.46
CA GLY A 148 9.66 -5.55 -3.98
C GLY A 148 9.37 -5.83 -5.46
N HIS A 149 8.11 -5.70 -5.91
CA HIS A 149 7.74 -5.82 -7.32
C HIS A 149 8.37 -4.71 -8.16
N TYR A 150 8.27 -3.45 -7.72
CA TYR A 150 8.79 -2.30 -8.45
C TYR A 150 10.32 -2.34 -8.60
N THR A 151 11.04 -2.61 -7.52
CA THR A 151 12.51 -2.70 -7.57
C THR A 151 12.94 -3.81 -8.54
N LYS A 152 12.26 -4.97 -8.54
CA LYS A 152 12.54 -6.09 -9.47
C LYS A 152 12.35 -5.67 -10.92
N TRP A 153 11.26 -4.96 -11.18
CA TRP A 153 10.93 -4.52 -12.53
C TRP A 153 11.88 -3.44 -13.04
N ILE A 154 12.35 -2.53 -12.19
CA ILE A 154 13.32 -1.48 -12.58
C ILE A 154 14.69 -2.06 -12.96
N ALA A 155 15.09 -3.19 -12.38
CA ALA A 155 16.42 -3.77 -12.65
C ALA A 155 16.68 -4.00 -14.15
N GLY A 156 15.66 -4.43 -14.90
CA GLY A 156 15.76 -4.67 -16.35
C GLY A 156 16.10 -3.40 -17.15
N PRO A 157 15.21 -2.38 -17.17
CA PRO A 157 15.50 -1.12 -17.83
C PRO A 157 16.75 -0.41 -17.31
N SER A 158 17.06 -0.53 -16.02
CA SER A 158 18.27 0.07 -15.45
C SER A 158 19.54 -0.52 -16.06
N LEU A 159 19.59 -1.84 -16.27
CA LEU A 159 20.74 -2.50 -16.91
C LEU A 159 20.87 -2.08 -18.37
N ILE A 160 19.75 -2.10 -19.11
CA ILE A 160 19.74 -1.71 -20.53
C ILE A 160 20.12 -0.23 -20.68
N GLY A 161 19.56 0.65 -19.85
CA GLY A 161 19.87 2.07 -19.84
C GLY A 161 21.34 2.35 -19.53
N ALA A 162 21.94 1.62 -18.58
CA ALA A 162 23.37 1.73 -18.28
C ALA A 162 24.25 1.32 -19.48
N ILE A 163 23.89 0.24 -20.17
CA ILE A 163 24.62 -0.20 -21.38
C ILE A 163 24.53 0.85 -22.48
N LEU A 164 23.32 1.34 -22.78
CA LEU A 164 23.12 2.39 -23.80
C LEU A 164 23.89 3.65 -23.44
N TYR A 165 23.89 4.05 -22.16
CA TYR A 165 24.65 5.20 -21.68
C TYR A 165 26.16 5.04 -21.88
N ILE A 166 26.73 3.86 -21.60
CA ILE A 166 28.15 3.59 -21.85
C ILE A 166 28.48 3.68 -23.35
N ILE A 167 27.60 3.20 -24.22
CA ILE A 167 27.77 3.30 -25.69
C ILE A 167 27.77 4.78 -26.11
N MET A 168 26.84 5.59 -25.59
CA MET A 168 26.77 7.04 -25.85
C MET A 168 28.07 7.73 -25.42
N LEU A 169 28.58 7.39 -24.24
CA LEU A 169 29.85 7.91 -23.73
C LEU A 169 31.03 7.53 -24.63
N ALA A 170 31.10 6.27 -25.08
CA ALA A 170 32.18 5.80 -25.96
C ALA A 170 32.17 6.50 -27.34
N GLN A 171 30.99 6.91 -27.81
CA GLN A 171 30.83 7.64 -29.07
C GLN A 171 30.99 9.15 -28.92
N GLY A 172 31.06 9.67 -27.68
CA GLY A 172 31.10 11.11 -27.40
C GLY A 172 29.82 11.85 -27.84
N ARG A 173 28.69 11.15 -27.95
CA ARG A 173 27.40 11.72 -28.39
C ARG A 173 26.42 11.75 -27.22
N THR A 174 25.69 12.86 -27.10
CA THR A 174 24.63 13.03 -26.10
C THR A 174 23.24 12.74 -26.66
N GLU A 175 23.10 12.74 -27.98
CA GLU A 175 21.85 12.54 -28.70
C GLU A 175 22.07 11.56 -29.84
N GLY A 176 21.17 10.59 -29.93
CA GLY A 176 21.23 9.54 -30.93
C GLY A 176 20.04 8.59 -30.83
N PRO A 177 19.89 7.68 -31.81
CA PRO A 177 18.75 6.76 -31.89
C PRO A 177 18.58 5.87 -30.65
N GLU A 178 19.66 5.63 -29.90
CA GLU A 178 19.65 4.90 -28.62
C GLU A 178 18.76 5.54 -27.55
N SER A 179 18.69 6.87 -27.50
CA SER A 179 17.83 7.60 -26.55
C SER A 179 16.34 7.42 -26.88
N ALA A 180 16.00 7.46 -28.16
CA ALA A 180 14.64 7.21 -28.66
C ALA A 180 14.22 5.75 -28.45
N ALA A 181 15.12 4.80 -28.72
CA ALA A 181 14.90 3.38 -28.47
C ALA A 181 14.65 3.10 -26.97
N PHE A 182 15.43 3.74 -26.09
CA PHE A 182 15.23 3.63 -24.66
C PHE A 182 13.90 4.24 -24.20
N ALA A 183 13.47 5.36 -24.77
CA ALA A 183 12.17 5.96 -24.45
C ALA A 183 11.00 5.01 -24.76
N ILE A 184 11.02 4.36 -25.94
CA ILE A 184 10.01 3.35 -26.32
C ILE A 184 10.03 2.17 -25.35
N LEU A 185 11.22 1.69 -24.97
CA LEU A 185 11.37 0.63 -23.97
C LEU A 185 10.75 1.01 -22.62
N ILE A 186 10.97 2.24 -22.14
CA ILE A 186 10.40 2.72 -20.88
C ILE A 186 8.87 2.82 -20.97
N CYS A 187 8.30 3.24 -22.10
CA CYS A 187 6.85 3.22 -22.30
C CYS A 187 6.28 1.79 -22.21
N ILE A 188 6.87 0.84 -22.94
CA ILE A 188 6.44 -0.58 -22.92
C ILE A 188 6.59 -1.15 -21.50
N TRP A 189 7.72 -0.87 -20.86
CA TRP A 189 8.01 -1.31 -19.51
C TRP A 189 7.00 -0.76 -18.50
N THR A 190 6.62 0.51 -18.60
CA THR A 190 5.68 1.16 -17.67
C THR A 190 4.30 0.51 -17.73
N ILE A 191 3.79 0.29 -18.95
CA ILE A 191 2.51 -0.40 -19.16
C ILE A 191 2.59 -1.83 -18.62
N SER A 192 3.66 -2.55 -18.95
CA SER A 192 3.86 -3.93 -18.53
C SER A 192 3.96 -4.06 -17.01
N MET A 193 4.80 -3.25 -16.37
CA MET A 193 5.01 -3.25 -14.92
C MET A 193 3.70 -3.02 -14.17
N LEU A 194 2.88 -2.07 -14.63
CA LEU A 194 1.61 -1.73 -14.00
C LEU A 194 0.56 -2.84 -14.18
N GLU A 195 0.42 -3.41 -15.37
CA GLU A 195 -0.53 -4.49 -15.63
C GLU A 195 -0.17 -5.78 -14.87
N PHE A 196 1.11 -6.12 -14.81
CA PHE A 196 1.58 -7.24 -13.99
C PHE A 196 1.37 -6.98 -12.50
N TRP A 197 1.53 -5.73 -12.05
CA TRP A 197 1.21 -5.36 -10.68
C TRP A 197 -0.28 -5.55 -10.38
N LYS A 198 -1.20 -5.03 -11.21
CA LYS A 198 -2.66 -5.21 -11.03
C LYS A 198 -3.04 -6.70 -10.89
N ARG A 199 -2.50 -7.55 -11.76
CA ARG A 199 -2.70 -9.01 -11.70
C ARG A 199 -2.11 -9.65 -10.43
N ARG A 200 -0.93 -9.19 -10.00
CA ARG A 200 -0.28 -9.68 -8.76
C ARG A 200 -1.04 -9.20 -7.52
N GLN A 201 -1.47 -7.95 -7.48
CA GLN A 201 -2.28 -7.37 -6.42
C GLN A 201 -3.59 -8.13 -6.24
N ALA A 202 -4.31 -8.41 -7.33
CA ALA A 202 -5.56 -9.18 -7.27
C ALA A 202 -5.33 -10.59 -6.69
N ARG A 203 -4.24 -11.27 -7.10
CA ARG A 203 -3.85 -12.56 -6.50
C ARG A 203 -3.56 -12.39 -5.00
N ILE A 204 -2.71 -11.44 -4.61
CA ILE A 204 -2.35 -11.24 -3.20
C ILE A 204 -3.59 -10.92 -2.35
N GLN A 205 -4.49 -10.05 -2.83
CA GLN A 205 -5.76 -9.75 -2.18
C GLN A 205 -6.61 -11.00 -1.95
N LEU A 206 -6.64 -11.93 -2.90
CA LEU A 206 -7.30 -13.23 -2.74
C LEU A 206 -6.63 -14.06 -1.65
N HIS A 207 -5.31 -14.30 -1.72
CA HIS A 207 -4.59 -15.13 -0.73
C HIS A 207 -4.55 -14.52 0.67
N TRP A 208 -4.89 -13.24 0.80
CA TRP A 208 -4.88 -12.53 2.07
C TRP A 208 -6.28 -12.32 2.63
N GLY A 209 -7.34 -12.68 1.89
CA GLY A 209 -8.72 -12.48 2.32
C GLY A 209 -9.16 -11.03 2.35
N MET A 210 -8.46 -10.17 1.60
CA MET A 210 -8.76 -8.74 1.53
C MET A 210 -9.90 -8.40 0.56
N ARG A 211 -10.38 -9.39 -0.20
CA ARG A 211 -11.40 -9.16 -1.21
C ARG A 211 -12.73 -8.76 -0.56
N GLY A 212 -13.23 -7.58 -0.91
CA GLY A 212 -14.52 -7.08 -0.41
C GLY A 212 -14.47 -6.41 0.97
N ILE A 213 -13.30 -6.32 1.62
CA ILE A 213 -13.15 -5.57 2.88
C ILE A 213 -13.54 -4.10 2.69
N GLU A 214 -13.30 -3.53 1.51
CA GLU A 214 -13.63 -2.14 1.16
C GLU A 214 -15.09 -1.76 1.47
N LYS A 215 -16.04 -2.69 1.30
CA LYS A 215 -17.46 -2.46 1.58
C LYS A 215 -17.79 -2.36 3.07
N ASN A 216 -16.93 -2.91 3.92
CA ASN A 216 -17.11 -3.01 5.37
C ASN A 216 -16.19 -2.06 6.14
N ILE A 217 -15.49 -1.14 5.46
CA ILE A 217 -14.64 -0.15 6.13
C ILE A 217 -15.55 0.82 6.88
N GLN A 218 -15.23 1.05 8.16
CA GLN A 218 -15.94 2.02 8.98
C GLN A 218 -15.68 3.45 8.46
N ASP A 219 -16.73 4.27 8.43
CA ASP A 219 -16.61 5.68 8.09
C ASP A 219 -15.61 6.40 9.00
N ARG A 220 -14.79 7.28 8.41
CA ARG A 220 -13.82 8.08 9.14
C ARG A 220 -14.54 9.02 10.13
N PRO A 221 -13.94 9.33 11.30
CA PRO A 221 -14.58 10.21 12.29
C PRO A 221 -14.89 11.62 11.77
N GLU A 222 -14.11 12.14 10.81
CA GLU A 222 -14.29 13.48 10.24
C GLU A 222 -15.34 13.50 9.12
N PHE A 223 -16.00 12.37 8.83
CA PHE A 223 -16.98 12.32 7.77
C PHE A 223 -18.28 12.99 8.20
N VAL A 224 -18.65 14.05 7.47
CA VAL A 224 -19.89 14.80 7.69
C VAL A 224 -20.88 14.46 6.59
N GLY A 225 -22.11 14.13 6.99
CA GLY A 225 -23.20 13.80 6.08
C GLY A 225 -24.57 13.91 6.77
N GLU A 226 -25.62 13.83 5.98
CA GLU A 226 -27.00 13.77 6.47
C GLU A 226 -27.30 12.34 6.94
N GLN A 227 -27.94 12.18 8.10
CA GLN A 227 -28.34 10.84 8.55
C GLN A 227 -29.53 10.35 7.71
N VAL A 228 -29.31 9.33 6.91
CA VAL A 228 -30.31 8.71 6.04
C VAL A 228 -30.34 7.21 6.31
N THR A 229 -31.50 6.59 6.15
CA THR A 229 -31.65 5.13 6.28
C THR A 229 -31.11 4.43 5.04
N SER A 230 -30.22 3.45 5.22
CA SER A 230 -29.65 2.66 4.13
C SER A 230 -30.75 1.90 3.37
N PRO A 231 -30.81 1.98 2.03
CA PRO A 231 -31.80 1.26 1.22
C PRO A 231 -31.54 -0.25 1.13
N ILE A 232 -30.35 -0.71 1.54
CA ILE A 232 -29.94 -2.12 1.47
C ILE A 232 -30.20 -2.81 2.82
N ASP A 233 -29.75 -2.19 3.92
CA ASP A 233 -29.73 -2.84 5.24
C ASP A 233 -30.63 -2.16 6.29
N GLY A 234 -31.26 -1.03 5.96
CA GLY A 234 -32.10 -0.26 6.90
C GLY A 234 -31.34 0.42 8.05
N ARG A 235 -30.01 0.38 8.07
CA ARG A 235 -29.18 1.02 9.12
C ARG A 235 -29.05 2.53 8.88
N PRO A 236 -28.97 3.37 9.93
CA PRO A 236 -28.67 4.79 9.75
C PRO A 236 -27.24 4.94 9.24
N ILE A 237 -27.09 5.61 8.10
CA ILE A 237 -25.80 5.92 7.45
C ILE A 237 -25.67 7.43 7.27
N LEU A 238 -24.43 7.92 7.22
CA LEU A 238 -24.16 9.28 6.81
C LEU A 238 -24.13 9.33 5.28
N TYR A 239 -25.07 10.08 4.69
CA TYR A 239 -25.18 10.27 3.26
C TYR A 239 -24.61 11.62 2.86
N PHE A 240 -23.77 11.64 1.83
CA PHE A 240 -23.23 12.87 1.25
C PHE A 240 -23.76 13.05 -0.17
N PRO A 241 -24.51 14.13 -0.45
CA PRO A 241 -25.21 14.29 -1.72
C PRO A 241 -24.23 14.41 -2.91
N PRO A 242 -24.50 13.72 -4.04
CA PRO A 242 -23.58 13.62 -5.17
C PRO A 242 -23.32 14.98 -5.83
N ASN A 243 -24.33 15.85 -5.90
CA ASN A 243 -24.17 17.18 -6.51
C ASN A 243 -23.15 18.04 -5.74
N LEU A 244 -23.19 18.00 -4.40
CA LEU A 244 -22.18 18.68 -3.59
C LEU A 244 -20.82 18.01 -3.74
N ARG A 245 -20.78 16.67 -3.82
CA ARG A 245 -19.53 15.92 -4.05
C ARG A 245 -18.84 16.32 -5.33
N TYR A 246 -19.56 16.38 -6.44
CA TYR A 246 -18.99 16.81 -7.72
C TYR A 246 -18.53 18.26 -7.69
N ARG A 247 -19.29 19.17 -7.06
CA ARG A 247 -18.89 20.57 -6.89
C ARG A 247 -17.62 20.72 -6.04
N THR A 248 -17.55 20.01 -4.91
CA THR A 248 -16.36 20.01 -4.04
C THR A 248 -15.17 19.36 -4.74
N MET A 249 -15.37 18.25 -5.46
CA MET A 249 -14.33 17.63 -6.28
C MET A 249 -13.81 18.59 -7.35
N ALA A 250 -14.69 19.26 -8.09
CA ALA A 250 -14.31 20.25 -9.08
C ALA A 250 -13.55 21.43 -8.46
N ALA A 251 -13.99 21.94 -7.30
CA ALA A 251 -13.28 22.98 -6.57
C ALA A 251 -11.88 22.52 -6.12
N THR A 252 -11.77 21.32 -5.53
CA THR A 252 -10.46 20.77 -5.12
C THR A 252 -9.53 20.54 -6.31
N GLN A 253 -10.06 20.08 -7.45
CA GLN A 253 -9.30 19.91 -8.69
C GLN A 253 -8.85 21.26 -9.26
N SER A 254 -9.67 22.31 -9.15
CA SER A 254 -9.32 23.67 -9.59
C SER A 254 -8.21 24.27 -8.72
N ILE A 255 -8.27 24.06 -7.40
CA ILE A 255 -7.22 24.46 -6.47
C ILE A 255 -5.91 23.72 -6.79
N ALA A 256 -5.97 22.39 -6.96
CA ALA A 256 -4.81 21.59 -7.32
C ALA A 256 -4.19 22.05 -8.66
N LEU A 257 -5.01 22.34 -9.68
CA LEU A 257 -4.55 22.87 -10.96
C LEU A 257 -3.87 24.23 -10.80
N THR A 258 -4.42 25.10 -9.95
CA THR A 258 -3.82 26.41 -9.64
C THR A 258 -2.43 26.26 -9.03
N PHE A 259 -2.26 25.33 -8.08
CA PHE A 259 -0.94 25.01 -7.52
C PHE A 259 0.03 24.45 -8.56
N VAL A 260 -0.44 23.57 -9.45
CA VAL A 260 0.40 23.05 -10.55
C VAL A 260 0.87 24.18 -11.47
N VAL A 261 -0.02 25.09 -11.88
CA VAL A 261 0.34 26.25 -12.70
C VAL A 261 1.31 27.18 -11.97
N LEU A 262 1.10 27.41 -10.68
CA LEU A 262 1.99 28.22 -9.85
C LEU A 262 3.39 27.61 -9.75
N VAL A 263 3.49 26.30 -9.52
CA VAL A 263 4.78 25.59 -9.47
C VAL A 263 5.48 25.67 -10.84
N LEU A 264 4.75 25.47 -11.94
CA LEU A 264 5.31 25.60 -13.29
C LEU A 264 5.80 27.03 -13.58
N ALA A 265 5.05 28.05 -13.14
CA ALA A 265 5.45 29.44 -13.29
C ALA A 265 6.72 29.77 -12.48
N LEU A 266 6.82 29.29 -11.24
CA LEU A 266 8.03 29.45 -10.41
C LEU A 266 9.25 28.76 -11.02
N VAL A 267 9.09 27.50 -11.45
CA VAL A 267 10.15 26.76 -12.13
C VAL A 267 10.58 27.50 -13.41
N GLY A 268 9.62 27.97 -14.21
CA GLY A 268 9.88 28.80 -15.39
C GLY A 268 10.63 30.09 -15.06
N ALA A 269 10.27 30.77 -13.97
CA ALA A 269 10.96 31.97 -13.49
C ALA A 269 12.40 31.67 -13.04
N ILE A 270 12.66 30.52 -12.41
CA ILE A 270 14.02 30.09 -12.04
C ILE A 270 14.86 29.81 -13.29
N PHE A 271 14.30 29.13 -14.29
CA PHE A 271 15.00 28.90 -15.56
C PHE A 271 15.28 30.21 -16.30
N TRP A 272 14.31 31.13 -16.31
CA TRP A 272 14.50 32.47 -16.87
C TRP A 272 15.58 33.26 -16.11
N PHE A 273 15.56 33.22 -14.78
CA PHE A 273 16.57 33.86 -13.94
C PHE A 273 17.97 33.28 -14.18
N ARG A 274 18.08 31.95 -14.29
CA ARG A 274 19.33 31.27 -14.65
C ARG A 274 19.82 31.76 -16.02
N PHE A 275 18.95 31.79 -17.02
CA PHE A 275 19.28 32.29 -18.36
C PHE A 275 19.75 33.74 -18.31
N TYR A 276 19.06 34.60 -17.56
CA TYR A 276 19.41 36.00 -17.38
C TYR A 276 20.80 36.18 -16.74
N LEU A 277 21.13 35.40 -15.70
CA LEU A 277 22.44 35.42 -15.06
C LEU A 277 23.57 34.96 -15.99
N THR A 278 23.30 33.98 -16.86
CA THR A 278 24.31 33.46 -17.80
C THR A 278 24.53 34.42 -18.98
N ASN A 279 23.48 35.03 -19.52
CA ASN A 279 23.57 35.84 -20.75
C ASN A 279 23.95 37.31 -20.52
N THR A 280 23.76 37.84 -19.31
CA THR A 280 24.06 39.24 -19.00
C THR A 280 25.54 39.43 -18.65
N SER A 281 26.34 39.99 -19.57
CA SER A 281 27.77 40.29 -19.39
C SER A 281 28.09 41.37 -18.34
N ARG A 282 27.05 42.00 -17.75
CA ARG A 282 27.17 43.06 -16.75
C ARG A 282 27.34 42.56 -15.32
N HIS A 283 27.13 41.28 -15.05
CA HIS A 283 27.29 40.69 -13.72
C HIS A 283 28.66 40.03 -13.62
N GLY A 284 29.37 40.27 -12.52
CA GLY A 284 30.77 39.83 -12.35
C GLY A 284 30.94 38.32 -12.60
N GLN A 285 32.17 37.91 -12.95
CA GLN A 285 32.52 36.51 -13.33
C GLN A 285 31.99 35.46 -12.33
N PHE A 286 31.87 35.82 -11.05
CA PHE A 286 31.28 34.97 -10.02
C PHE A 286 29.82 34.55 -10.30
N ALA A 287 28.95 35.48 -10.70
CA ALA A 287 27.53 35.22 -10.92
C ALA A 287 27.31 34.32 -12.14
N GLN A 288 28.12 34.49 -13.19
CA GLN A 288 28.06 33.69 -14.41
C GLN A 288 28.58 32.26 -14.18
N SER A 289 29.72 32.13 -13.48
CA SER A 289 30.32 30.82 -13.16
C SER A 289 29.41 29.98 -12.25
N ASN A 290 28.71 30.63 -11.29
CA ASN A 290 27.89 29.94 -10.31
C ASN A 290 26.38 29.91 -10.64
N ALA A 291 25.94 30.44 -11.77
CA ALA A 291 24.52 30.55 -12.13
C ALA A 291 23.78 29.20 -12.07
N ALA A 292 24.43 28.11 -12.47
CA ALA A 292 23.85 26.76 -12.42
C ALA A 292 23.66 26.26 -10.97
N TYR A 293 24.62 26.50 -10.08
CA TYR A 293 24.51 26.12 -8.67
C TYR A 293 23.47 26.97 -7.93
N ILE A 294 23.44 28.27 -8.21
CA ILE A 294 22.46 29.21 -7.63
C ILE A 294 21.04 28.82 -8.07
N GLY A 295 20.83 28.55 -9.38
CA GLY A 295 19.53 28.10 -9.88
C GLY A 295 19.08 26.77 -9.27
N SER A 296 19.98 25.80 -9.13
CA SER A 296 19.68 24.51 -8.48
C SER A 296 19.37 24.66 -6.98
N ALA A 297 20.09 25.52 -6.27
CA ALA A 297 19.84 25.81 -4.85
C ALA A 297 18.48 26.50 -4.64
N LEU A 298 18.14 27.47 -5.48
CA LEU A 298 16.83 28.13 -5.46
C LEU A 298 15.69 27.15 -5.74
N ASN A 299 15.87 26.24 -6.71
CA ASN A 299 14.90 25.19 -6.98
C ASN A 299 14.75 24.23 -5.78
N GLY A 300 15.86 23.83 -5.16
CA GLY A 300 15.83 23.01 -3.94
C GLY A 300 15.08 23.66 -2.79
N LEU A 301 15.32 24.96 -2.55
CA LEU A 301 14.60 25.74 -1.54
C LEU A 301 13.11 25.86 -1.87
N GLN A 302 12.76 26.13 -3.14
CA GLN A 302 11.38 26.20 -3.60
C GLN A 302 10.61 24.90 -3.34
N ILE A 303 11.24 23.74 -3.54
CA ILE A 303 10.60 22.43 -3.32
C ILE A 303 10.41 22.15 -1.82
N SER A 304 11.31 22.65 -0.97
CA SER A 304 11.25 22.42 0.48
C SER A 304 10.27 23.32 1.23
N LEU A 305 9.91 24.47 0.66
CA LEU A 305 8.98 25.46 1.21
C LEU A 305 7.55 25.18 0.79
#